data_AF-I7KKR3-F1
#
_entry.id   AF-I7KKR3-F1
#
_cell.length_a   1.000
_cell.length_b   1.000
_cell.length_c   1.000
_cell.angle_alpha   90.00
_cell.angle_beta   90.00
_cell.angle_gamma   90.00
#
_symmetry.space_group_name_H-M   'P 1'
#
loop_
_entity.id
_entity.type
_entity.pdbx_description
1 polymer ?
#
loop_
_entity_poly.entity_id
_entity_poly.type
_entity_poly.pdbx_seq_one_letter_code
_entity_poly.pdbx_strand_id
1 'polypeptide(L)'
;MQDHKGTKIVKQGGHIKVDKLVYIWVPSENKAELFYHLVGTKFYATGNIDRIDVGSDAYVKASDVKFIPQGLTLSPSNTAAEAEAAAKK
;
A
#
# COMPACT_ATOMS: atom_id res chain seq x y z
N MET A 1 0.79 6.34 -7.72
CA MET A 1 1.05 6.85 -6.34
C MET A 1 -0.18 7.60 -5.88
N GLN A 2 -0.79 7.21 -4.77
CA GLN A 2 -2.05 7.78 -4.27
C GLN A 2 -1.77 9.18 -3.69
N ASP A 3 -2.16 10.23 -4.42
CA ASP A 3 -1.91 11.63 -4.08
C ASP A 3 -3.00 12.16 -3.13
N HIS A 4 -2.68 12.27 -1.85
CA HIS A 4 -3.50 13.00 -0.88
C HIS A 4 -3.02 14.46 -0.78
N LYS A 5 -3.24 15.24 -1.83
CA LYS A 5 -2.97 16.69 -1.88
C LYS A 5 -1.53 17.04 -1.49
N GLY A 6 -0.55 16.30 -2.02
CA GLY A 6 0.87 16.51 -1.74
C GLY A 6 1.36 16.00 -0.37
N THR A 7 0.48 15.40 0.43
CA THR A 7 0.86 14.81 1.72
C THR A 7 1.44 13.41 1.49
N LYS A 8 2.76 13.29 1.57
CA LYS A 8 3.43 11.99 1.55
C LYS A 8 3.28 11.30 2.89
N ILE A 9 2.78 10.07 2.90
CA ILE A 9 2.96 9.17 4.04
C ILE A 9 4.45 8.86 4.11
N VAL A 10 5.16 9.45 5.05
CA VAL A 10 6.58 9.16 5.27
C VAL A 10 6.78 8.31 6.52
N LYS A 11 7.91 7.60 6.52
CA LYS A 11 8.31 6.58 7.48
C LYS A 11 8.08 7.05 8.92
N GLN A 12 7.06 6.48 9.56
CA GLN A 12 6.91 6.53 11.00
C GLN A 12 8.09 5.79 11.65
N GLY A 13 8.55 6.25 12.80
CA GLY A 13 9.47 5.48 13.67
C GLY A 13 8.83 4.22 14.28
N GLY A 14 7.66 3.79 13.78
CA GLY A 14 6.89 2.65 14.24
C GLY A 14 6.47 1.74 13.09
N HIS A 15 6.12 0.49 13.43
CA HIS A 15 5.71 -0.52 12.46
C HIS A 15 4.26 -0.28 12.01
N ILE A 16 4.05 -0.05 10.71
CA ILE A 16 2.71 -0.05 10.12
C ILE A 16 2.25 -1.50 9.96
N LYS A 17 1.08 -1.82 10.54
CA LYS A 17 0.50 -3.16 10.42
C LYS A 17 -0.20 -3.32 9.08
N VAL A 18 0.11 -4.45 8.44
CA VAL A 18 -0.46 -4.90 7.17
C VAL A 18 -0.97 -6.32 7.36
N ASP A 19 -2.07 -6.68 6.71
CA ASP A 19 -2.65 -8.03 6.77
C ASP A 19 -2.52 -8.79 5.44
N LYS A 20 -2.47 -8.07 4.32
CA LYS A 20 -2.40 -8.68 2.98
C LYS A 20 -1.35 -8.04 2.10
N LEU A 21 -0.78 -8.87 1.22
CA LEU A 21 0.00 -8.48 0.06
C LEU A 21 -0.78 -8.91 -1.18
N VAL A 22 -0.99 -8.01 -2.13
CA VAL A 22 -1.85 -8.25 -3.30
C VAL A 22 -1.25 -7.59 -4.54
N TYR A 23 -1.32 -8.25 -5.68
CA TYR A 23 -1.07 -7.63 -6.98
C TYR A 23 -2.29 -6.81 -7.39
N ILE A 24 -2.04 -5.54 -7.71
CA ILE A 24 -3.03 -4.63 -8.27
C ILE A 24 -2.50 -4.17 -9.63
N TRP A 25 -3.37 -4.18 -10.64
CA TRP A 25 -3.04 -3.65 -11.95
C TRP A 25 -2.95 -2.13 -11.91
N VAL A 26 -1.83 -1.57 -12.37
CA VAL A 26 -1.62 -0.13 -12.45
C VAL A 26 -1.73 0.29 -13.92
N PRO A 27 -2.85 0.90 -14.36
CA PRO A 27 -3.06 1.24 -15.76
C PRO A 27 -1.99 2.20 -16.30
N SER A 28 -1.53 3.12 -15.46
CA SER A 28 -0.48 4.09 -15.81
C SER A 28 0.87 3.46 -16.11
N GLU A 29 1.16 2.28 -15.55
CA GLU A 29 2.40 1.53 -15.77
C GLU A 29 2.17 0.29 -16.65
N ASN A 30 0.92 0.03 -17.06
CA ASN A 30 0.47 -1.12 -17.84
C ASN A 30 1.02 -2.47 -17.32
N LYS A 31 1.09 -2.61 -16.00
CA LYS A 31 1.62 -3.80 -15.32
C LYS A 31 0.95 -4.01 -13.97
N ALA A 32 1.02 -5.24 -13.45
CA ALA A 32 0.64 -5.54 -12.08
C ALA A 32 1.79 -5.23 -11.12
N GLU A 33 1.49 -4.51 -10.05
CA GLU A 33 2.45 -4.24 -8.97
C GLU A 33 1.94 -4.75 -7.64
N LEU A 34 2.87 -5.02 -6.73
CA LEU A 34 2.57 -5.47 -5.38
C LEU A 34 2.19 -4.31 -4.47
N PHE A 35 1.11 -4.49 -3.72
CA PHE A 35 0.61 -3.55 -2.73
C PHE A 35 0.34 -4.25 -1.41
N TYR A 36 0.70 -3.60 -0.31
CA TYR A 36 0.28 -4.00 1.02
C TYR A 36 -1.06 -3.35 1.37
N HIS A 37 -1.98 -4.14 1.90
CA HIS A 37 -3.21 -3.64 2.49
C HIS A 37 -2.94 -3.17 3.92
N LEU A 38 -3.36 -1.95 4.22
CA LEU A 38 -3.17 -1.31 5.51
C LEU A 38 -4.33 -1.69 6.44
N VAL A 39 -4.03 -2.16 7.65
CA VAL A 39 -5.07 -2.54 8.63
C VAL A 39 -5.69 -1.32 9.33
N GLY A 40 -4.92 -0.24 9.44
CA GLY A 40 -5.38 1.01 10.04
C GLY A 40 -6.05 1.92 9.03
N THR A 41 -7.01 2.73 9.49
CA THR A 41 -7.69 3.75 8.66
C THR A 41 -7.08 5.14 8.81
N LYS A 42 -6.37 5.38 9.92
CA LYS A 42 -5.74 6.66 10.24
C LYS A 42 -4.28 6.43 10.58
N PHE A 43 -3.40 7.10 9.86
CA PHE A 43 -1.96 7.08 10.10
C PHE A 43 -1.48 8.48 10.41
N TYR A 44 -0.42 8.58 11.20
CA TYR A 44 0.21 9.87 11.39
C TYR A 44 1.00 10.23 10.12
N ALA A 45 0.86 11.47 9.69
CA ALA A 45 1.56 12.02 8.54
C ALA A 45 2.63 13.00 9.01
N THR A 46 3.53 13.40 8.11
CA THR A 46 4.56 14.39 8.41
C THR A 46 4.29 15.63 7.58
N GLY A 47 4.39 16.81 8.18
CA GLY A 47 4.04 18.10 7.56
C GLY A 47 3.02 18.86 8.41
N ASN A 48 2.17 19.67 7.77
CA ASN A 48 1.14 20.48 8.44
C ASN A 48 -0.09 19.69 8.90
N ILE A 49 -0.09 18.36 8.76
CA ILE A 49 -1.21 17.50 9.10
C ILE A 49 -0.69 16.35 9.96
N ASP A 50 -1.16 16.27 11.19
CA ASP A 50 -0.72 15.25 12.13
C ASP A 50 -1.19 13.85 11.75
N ARG A 51 -2.37 13.73 11.13
CA ARG A 51 -2.99 12.44 10.77
C ARG A 51 -3.65 12.49 9.40
N ILE A 52 -3.40 11.47 8.60
CA ILE A 52 -4.06 11.19 7.34
C ILE A 52 -5.07 10.06 7.54
N ASP A 53 -6.32 10.32 7.17
CA ASP A 53 -7.33 9.28 7.02
C ASP A 53 -7.24 8.74 5.60
N VAL A 54 -6.96 7.45 5.48
CA VAL A 54 -6.79 6.76 4.19
C VAL A 54 -7.98 5.85 3.87
N GLY A 55 -9.00 5.81 4.74
CA GLY A 55 -10.14 4.92 4.64
C GLY A 55 -9.82 3.47 5.05
N SER A 56 -10.83 2.60 4.93
CA SER A 56 -10.76 1.19 5.33
C SER A 56 -10.00 0.28 4.36
N ASP A 57 -9.90 0.68 3.09
CA ASP A 57 -9.30 -0.10 2.01
C ASP A 57 -8.11 0.65 1.41
N ALA A 58 -7.13 0.92 2.27
CA ALA A 58 -5.94 1.66 1.89
C ALA A 58 -4.81 0.71 1.49
N TYR A 59 -4.15 1.04 0.38
CA TYR A 59 -3.08 0.23 -0.18
C TYR A 59 -1.82 1.07 -0.38
N VAL A 60 -0.66 0.49 -0.07
CA VAL A 60 0.64 1.11 -0.32
C VAL A 60 1.50 0.22 -1.19
N LYS A 61 2.15 0.80 -2.20
CA LYS A 61 3.02 0.04 -3.11
C LYS A 61 4.17 -0.56 -2.32
N ALA A 62 4.39 -1.87 -2.48
CA ALA A 62 5.42 -2.59 -1.73
C ALA A 62 6.83 -2.02 -1.99
N SER A 63 7.11 -1.58 -3.22
CA SER A 63 8.39 -0.97 -3.60
C SER A 63 8.67 0.38 -2.91
N ASP A 64 7.63 1.10 -2.47
CA ASP A 64 7.77 2.38 -1.78
C ASP A 64 7.97 2.19 -0.25
N VAL A 65 7.85 0.96 0.25
CA VAL A 65 7.95 0.62 1.67
C VAL A 65 9.26 -0.10 1.96
N LYS A 66 9.93 0.27 3.05
CA LYS A 66 11.06 -0.50 3.57
C LYS A 66 10.55 -1.61 4.47
N PHE A 67 10.65 -2.86 4.02
CA PHE A 67 10.34 -4.03 4.83
C PHE A 67 11.31 -4.12 6.02
N ILE A 68 10.79 -4.43 7.21
CA ILE A 68 11.59 -4.62 8.41
C ILE A 68 11.75 -6.13 8.59
N PRO A 69 12.99 -6.67 8.52
CA PRO A 69 13.25 -8.11 8.46
C PRO A 69 12.85 -8.89 9.72
N GLN A 70 12.47 -8.20 10.80
CA GLN A 70 11.91 -8.80 12.02
C GLN A 70 10.39 -9.07 11.94
N GLY A 71 9.74 -8.73 10.82
CA GLY A 71 8.31 -8.94 10.59
C GLY A 71 7.97 -10.25 9.90
N LEU A 72 6.68 -10.60 9.90
CA LEU A 72 6.13 -11.74 9.15
C LEU A 72 6.19 -11.44 7.64
N THR A 73 6.77 -12.33 6.84
CA THR A 73 6.71 -12.23 5.38
C THR A 73 5.33 -12.65 4.90
N LEU A 74 4.61 -11.73 4.25
CA LEU A 74 3.33 -12.04 3.61
C LEU A 74 3.57 -12.60 2.21
N SER A 75 2.90 -13.70 1.87
CA SER A 75 2.79 -14.16 0.49
C SER A 75 1.69 -13.38 -0.22
N PRO A 76 1.87 -13.07 -1.53
CA PRO A 76 0.83 -12.40 -2.30
C PRO A 76 -0.43 -13.29 -2.35
N SER A 77 -1.60 -12.68 -2.11
CA SER A 77 -2.90 -13.38 -2.09
C SER A 77 -3.42 -13.72 -3.49
N ASN A 78 -2.85 -13.13 -4.53
CA ASN A 78 -3.18 -13.37 -5.93
C ASN A 78 -1.90 -13.29 -6.78
N THR A 79 -2.04 -13.49 -8.09
CA THR A 79 -0.99 -13.40 -9.09
C THR A 79 -1.13 -12.15 -9.95
N ALA A 80 -0.04 -11.75 -10.63
CA ALA A 80 -0.06 -10.66 -11.59
C ALA A 80 -1.10 -10.85 -12.71
N ALA A 81 -1.28 -12.09 -13.19
CA ALA A 81 -2.25 -12.42 -14.23
C ALA A 81 -3.70 -12.25 -13.74
N GLU A 82 -3.98 -12.63 -12.48
CA GLU A 82 -5.31 -12.41 -11.88
C GLU A 82 -5.61 -10.91 -11.70
N ALA A 83 -4.61 -10.11 -11.32
CA ALA A 83 -4.75 -8.67 -11.21
C ALA A 83 -5.06 -8.01 -12.57
N GLU A 84 -4.38 -8.44 -13.63
CA GLU A 84 -4.63 -7.97 -14.99
C GLU A 84 -6.03 -8.40 -15.47
N ALA A 85 -6.41 -9.65 -15.23
CA ALA A 85 -7.74 -10.16 -15.58
C ALA A 85 -8.85 -9.40 -14.84
N ALA A 86 -8.65 -9.08 -13.56
CA ALA A 86 -9.59 -8.29 -12.76
C ALA A 86 -9.74 -6.85 -13.28
N ALA A 87 -8.67 -6.26 -13.82
CA ALA A 87 -8.71 -4.91 -14.40
C ALA A 87 -9.36 -4.86 -15.79
N LYS A 88 -9.44 -6.00 -16.49
CA LYS A 88 -10.09 -6.15 -17.81
C LYS A 88 -11.55 -6.58 -17.72
N LYS A 89 -12.07 -6.79 -16.50
CA LYS A 89 -13.42 -7.29 -16.24
C LYS A 89 -14.41 -6.15 -16.09
#